data_AF-A0A2V5W5A8-F1
#
_entry.id   AF-A0A2V5W5A8-F1
#
_cell.length_a   1.000
_cell.length_b   1.000
_cell.length_c   1.000
_cell.angle_alpha   90.00
_cell.angle_beta   90.00
_cell.angle_gamma   90.00
#
_symmetry.space_group_name_H-M   'P 1'
#
loop_
_entity.id
_entity.type
_entity.pdbx_description
1 polymer ?
#
loop_
_entity_poly.entity_id
_entity_poly.type
_entity_poly.pdbx_seq_one_letter_code
_entity_poly.pdbx_strand_id
1 'polypeptide(L)'
;MTWIEQVLSRGGARVVHDVDRTGAEPWRHPVTVVTDEGRYTLVSPMPVDPEHDPSRYDLFPTDALEIGGKFFKTYTTVSGIGAPIAVVGRTESPQFRQQYKLPRVYAPVTAIVRFSGRQARLEFIDPLKTERITLNKQVFPLAADFDAPTALLIARERPERLGLSRVINPAAYADTAVLCRLQQFDPAKTPVIFVHGLQETGASWAPMIDSLRNDAVIRERYQFWFFSYPSGYPYPYAAALFRHDLDGIGRAFPNRKRIVLIGHSMGGLICRLMITDTGDKI
;
A
#
# COMPACT_ATOMS: atom_id res chain seq x y z
N MET A 1 -18.20 -0.73 20.99
CA MET A 1 -17.06 -1.66 21.11
C MET A 1 -17.22 -2.45 22.39
N THR A 2 -16.98 -3.76 22.37
CA THR A 2 -16.91 -4.59 23.59
C THR A 2 -15.54 -4.44 24.26
N TRP A 3 -15.44 -4.79 25.56
CA TRP A 3 -14.18 -4.72 26.33
C TRP A 3 -13.03 -5.48 25.66
N ILE A 4 -13.32 -6.63 25.03
CA ILE A 4 -12.35 -7.45 24.30
C ILE A 4 -11.78 -6.71 23.08
N GLU A 5 -12.61 -5.98 22.34
CA GLU A 5 -12.17 -5.22 21.16
C GLU A 5 -11.21 -4.10 21.54
N GLN A 6 -11.48 -3.40 22.65
CA GLN A 6 -10.63 -2.32 23.15
C GLN A 6 -9.27 -2.84 23.64
N VAL A 7 -9.23 -4.00 24.30
CA VAL A 7 -7.99 -4.63 24.77
C VAL A 7 -7.12 -5.11 23.61
N LEU A 8 -7.72 -5.74 22.59
CA LEU A 8 -6.98 -6.23 21.43
C LEU A 8 -6.44 -5.09 20.55
N SER A 9 -7.22 -4.02 20.36
CA SER A 9 -6.81 -2.87 19.55
C SER A 9 -5.75 -2.02 20.25
N ARG A 10 -6.00 -1.55 21.48
CA ARG A 10 -5.02 -0.75 22.23
C ARG A 10 -3.78 -1.55 22.64
N GLY A 11 -3.96 -2.85 22.92
CA GLY A 11 -2.86 -3.77 23.21
C GLY A 11 -1.93 -3.95 22.02
N GLY A 12 -2.47 -4.11 20.80
CA GLY A 12 -1.68 -4.27 19.59
C GLY A 12 -0.74 -3.10 19.32
N ALA A 13 -1.25 -1.86 19.34
CA ALA A 13 -0.46 -0.67 19.06
C ALA A 13 0.66 -0.47 20.09
N ARG A 14 0.35 -0.66 21.39
CA ARG A 14 1.35 -0.57 22.47
C ARG A 14 2.43 -1.64 22.35
N VAL A 15 2.05 -2.89 22.09
CA VAL A 15 3.01 -3.98 21.92
C VAL A 15 3.92 -3.72 20.73
N VAL A 16 3.40 -3.24 19.60
CA VAL A 16 4.23 -2.86 18.44
C VAL A 16 5.21 -1.74 18.81
N HIS A 17 4.73 -0.69 19.48
CA HIS A 17 5.57 0.41 19.95
C HIS A 17 6.67 -0.05 20.91
N ASP A 18 6.37 -0.94 21.86
CA ASP A 18 7.37 -1.48 22.80
C ASP A 18 8.38 -2.41 22.11
N VAL A 19 7.94 -3.23 21.16
CA VAL A 19 8.82 -4.07 20.35
C VAL A 19 9.83 -3.21 19.58
N ASP A 20 9.36 -2.15 18.93
CA ASP A 20 10.23 -1.23 18.18
C ASP A 20 11.20 -0.48 19.11
N ARG A 21 10.69 0.10 20.21
CA ARG A 21 11.50 0.83 21.21
C ARG A 21 12.58 -0.03 21.86
N THR A 22 12.33 -1.32 22.06
CA THR A 22 13.28 -2.24 22.71
C THR A 22 14.21 -2.95 21.72
N GLY A 23 13.97 -2.82 20.41
CA GLY A 23 14.68 -3.59 19.39
C GLY A 23 14.41 -5.10 19.49
N ALA A 24 13.30 -5.50 20.11
CA ALA A 24 12.92 -6.88 20.27
C ALA A 24 12.47 -7.48 18.94
N GLU A 25 12.78 -8.75 18.70
CA GLU A 25 12.39 -9.44 17.47
C GLU A 25 11.63 -10.75 17.79
N PRO A 26 10.36 -10.66 18.25
CA PRO A 26 9.58 -11.83 18.66
C PRO A 26 9.32 -12.85 17.53
N TRP A 27 9.58 -12.47 16.27
CA TRP A 27 9.54 -13.32 15.08
C TRP A 27 10.84 -14.11 14.84
N ARG A 28 11.93 -13.80 15.55
CA ARG A 28 13.16 -14.60 15.57
C ARG A 28 13.22 -15.49 16.80
N HIS A 29 12.97 -14.91 17.97
CA HIS A 29 13.06 -15.61 19.26
C HIS A 29 11.95 -15.13 20.22
N PRO A 30 11.42 -16.00 21.10
CA PRO A 30 10.47 -15.57 22.13
C PRO A 30 11.06 -14.48 23.04
N VAL A 31 10.27 -13.46 23.33
CA VAL A 31 10.68 -12.31 24.17
C VAL A 31 9.88 -12.32 25.46
N THR A 32 10.53 -12.13 26.61
CA THR A 32 9.82 -11.98 27.89
C THR A 32 9.41 -10.53 28.09
N VAL A 33 8.11 -10.29 28.25
CA VAL A 33 7.53 -8.97 28.54
C VAL A 33 7.03 -8.98 29.98
N VAL A 34 7.41 -7.98 30.76
CA VAL A 34 6.94 -7.79 32.13
C VAL A 34 5.85 -6.73 32.12
N THR A 35 4.69 -7.06 32.68
CA THR A 35 3.53 -6.17 32.82
C THR A 35 3.09 -6.11 34.28
N ASP A 36 2.19 -5.20 34.62
CA ASP A 36 1.59 -5.13 35.96
C ASP A 36 0.84 -6.42 36.34
N GLU A 37 0.37 -7.19 35.36
CA GLU A 37 -0.30 -8.49 35.53
C GLU A 37 0.67 -9.68 35.57
N GLY A 38 1.97 -9.42 35.49
CA GLY A 38 3.06 -10.39 35.56
C GLY A 38 3.80 -10.59 34.23
N ARG A 39 4.54 -11.70 34.14
CA ARG A 39 5.41 -12.00 33.00
C ARG A 39 4.65 -12.72 31.90
N TYR A 40 4.78 -12.25 30.67
CA TYR A 40 4.26 -12.89 29.47
C TYR A 40 5.39 -13.24 28.51
N THR A 41 5.24 -14.33 27.76
CA THR A 41 6.12 -14.67 26.64
C THR A 41 5.49 -14.18 25.35
N LEU A 42 6.08 -13.15 24.74
CA LEU A 42 5.71 -12.63 23.44
C LEU A 42 6.36 -13.46 22.33
N VAL A 43 5.55 -13.95 21.40
CA VAL A 43 5.98 -14.70 20.21
C VAL A 43 5.31 -14.13 18.98
N SER A 44 5.93 -14.29 17.82
CA SER A 44 5.35 -13.99 16.51
C SER A 44 5.59 -15.17 15.57
N PRO A 45 4.73 -15.42 14.57
CA PRO A 45 5.06 -16.33 13.48
C PRO A 45 6.42 -15.97 12.85
N MET A 46 7.20 -16.99 12.49
CA MET A 46 8.43 -16.78 11.73
C MET A 46 8.08 -16.22 10.34
N PRO A 47 8.89 -15.29 9.80
CA PRO A 47 8.68 -14.77 8.46
C PRO A 47 8.74 -15.88 7.42
N VAL A 48 7.74 -15.93 6.53
CA VAL A 48 7.66 -16.94 5.46
C VAL A 48 8.61 -16.62 4.30
N ASP A 49 8.94 -15.34 4.12
CA ASP A 49 9.88 -14.83 3.13
C ASP A 49 10.43 -13.46 3.60
N PRO A 50 11.43 -12.90 2.90
CA PRO A 50 11.98 -11.59 3.26
C PRO A 50 10.98 -10.43 3.18
N GLU A 51 9.91 -10.47 2.39
CA GLU A 51 8.91 -9.38 2.34
C GLU A 51 7.95 -9.40 3.53
N HIS A 52 7.88 -10.53 4.23
CA HIS A 52 7.10 -10.69 5.45
C HIS A 52 7.96 -10.64 6.73
N ASP A 53 9.26 -10.29 6.63
CA ASP A 53 10.14 -10.06 7.79
C ASP A 53 9.92 -8.65 8.37
N PRO A 54 9.32 -8.51 9.57
CA PRO A 54 9.04 -7.20 10.15
C PRO A 54 10.30 -6.37 10.41
N SER A 55 11.49 -6.98 10.56
CA SER A 55 12.73 -6.23 10.83
C SER A 55 13.18 -5.33 9.67
N ARG A 56 12.57 -5.51 8.48
CA ARG A 56 12.85 -4.69 7.28
C ARG A 56 11.99 -3.45 7.19
N TYR A 57 11.08 -3.23 8.13
CA TYR A 57 10.09 -2.15 8.08
C TYR A 57 10.16 -1.28 9.34
N ASP A 58 9.93 0.00 9.15
CA ASP A 58 9.55 0.92 10.22
C ASP A 58 8.03 0.79 10.41
N LEU A 59 7.58 0.63 11.65
CA LEU A 59 6.18 0.37 12.01
C LEU A 59 5.59 1.62 12.67
N PHE A 60 4.56 2.21 12.06
CA PHE A 60 3.90 3.40 12.55
C PHE A 60 2.48 3.07 13.00
N PRO A 61 2.20 2.95 14.31
CA PRO A 61 0.83 2.92 14.81
C PRO A 61 0.07 4.14 14.30
N THR A 62 -1.04 3.94 13.59
CA THR A 62 -1.66 5.07 12.87
C THR A 62 -2.43 6.00 13.80
N ASP A 63 -2.75 5.57 15.02
CA ASP A 63 -3.30 6.40 16.09
C ASP A 63 -2.31 7.40 16.68
N ALA A 64 -1.00 7.24 16.40
CA ALA A 64 0.05 8.19 16.75
C ALA A 64 0.37 9.19 15.61
N LEU A 65 -0.29 9.07 14.44
CA LEU A 65 -0.04 9.93 13.29
C LEU A 65 -1.09 11.05 13.20
N GLU A 66 -0.60 12.27 12.94
CA GLU A 66 -1.45 13.38 12.52
C GLU A 66 -1.38 13.50 10.99
N ILE A 67 -2.47 13.12 10.30
CA ILE A 67 -2.55 13.10 8.84
C ILE A 67 -3.43 14.25 8.35
N GLY A 68 -2.91 15.03 7.40
CA GLY A 68 -3.63 16.13 6.78
C GLY A 68 -2.92 16.72 5.57
N GLY A 69 -3.46 17.82 5.04
CA GLY A 69 -2.89 18.56 3.92
C GLY A 69 -3.66 18.38 2.61
N LYS A 70 -3.04 18.81 1.50
CA LYS A 70 -3.71 18.94 0.18
C LYS A 70 -4.41 17.66 -0.29
N PHE A 71 -3.78 16.51 -0.05
CA PHE A 71 -4.24 15.20 -0.53
C PHE A 71 -5.11 14.44 0.49
N PHE A 72 -5.13 14.87 1.75
CA PHE A 72 -5.81 14.18 2.86
C PHE A 72 -6.78 15.14 3.54
N LYS A 73 -7.76 15.65 2.78
CA LYS A 73 -8.82 16.52 3.30
C LYS A 73 -9.86 15.75 4.10
N THR A 74 -10.08 14.50 3.70
CA THR A 74 -10.89 13.52 4.38
C THR A 74 -9.98 12.35 4.69
N TYR A 75 -10.14 11.79 5.88
CA TYR A 75 -9.35 10.66 6.35
C TYR A 75 -10.30 9.72 7.07
N THR A 76 -10.32 8.46 6.63
CA THR A 76 -11.26 7.46 7.15
C THR A 76 -10.50 6.20 7.52
N THR A 77 -10.92 5.58 8.63
CA THR A 77 -10.40 4.28 9.06
C THR A 77 -11.52 3.26 9.12
N VAL A 78 -11.17 1.99 8.92
CA VAL A 78 -12.08 0.87 9.13
C VAL A 78 -12.03 0.50 10.60
N SER A 79 -13.17 0.66 11.29
CA SER A 79 -13.34 0.17 12.66
C SER A 79 -13.40 -1.36 12.67
N GLY A 80 -12.69 -1.98 13.62
CA GLY A 80 -12.65 -3.43 13.74
C GLY A 80 -11.69 -3.92 14.82
N ILE A 81 -11.27 -5.18 14.71
CA ILE A 81 -10.30 -5.81 15.60
C ILE A 81 -8.87 -5.49 15.17
N GLY A 82 -8.02 -5.18 16.14
CA GLY A 82 -6.57 -5.00 15.95
C GLY A 82 -6.16 -3.52 15.92
N ALA A 83 -4.86 -3.31 15.81
CA ALA A 83 -4.24 -2.01 15.69
C ALA A 83 -3.79 -1.78 14.25
N PRO A 84 -4.35 -0.80 13.53
CA PRO A 84 -3.81 -0.39 12.24
C PRO A 84 -2.40 0.18 12.40
N ILE A 85 -1.48 -0.32 11.59
CA ILE A 85 -0.07 0.07 11.50
C ILE A 85 0.21 0.41 10.04
N ALA A 86 0.78 1.57 9.78
CA ALA A 86 1.39 1.86 8.49
C ALA A 86 2.85 1.38 8.51
N VAL A 87 3.25 0.57 7.53
CA VAL A 87 4.63 0.06 7.44
C VAL A 87 5.38 0.73 6.31
N VAL A 88 6.63 1.11 6.57
CA VAL A 88 7.53 1.72 5.58
C VAL A 88 8.80 0.88 5.47
N GLY A 89 9.14 0.44 4.26
CA GLY A 89 10.37 -0.33 4.04
C GLY A 89 11.60 0.51 4.40
N ARG A 90 12.56 -0.06 5.14
CA ARG A 90 13.82 0.60 5.52
C ARG A 90 14.76 0.79 4.34
N THR A 91 14.69 -0.09 3.36
CA THR A 91 15.52 -0.06 2.15
C THR A 91 14.65 -0.02 0.90
N GLU A 92 15.21 0.53 -0.17
CA GLU A 92 14.61 0.42 -1.50
C GLU A 92 14.90 -0.94 -2.11
N SER A 93 13.93 -1.47 -2.85
CA SER A 93 14.09 -2.68 -3.64
C SER A 93 14.85 -2.35 -4.93
N PRO A 94 16.04 -2.91 -5.18
CA PRO A 94 16.73 -2.70 -6.44
C PRO A 94 15.98 -3.31 -7.64
N GLN A 95 15.04 -4.23 -7.37
CA GLN A 95 14.23 -4.89 -8.41
C GLN A 95 12.82 -4.27 -8.57
N PHE A 96 12.58 -3.07 -8.03
CA PHE A 96 11.23 -2.49 -7.99
C PHE A 96 10.59 -2.38 -9.38
N ARG A 97 11.36 -2.02 -10.41
CA ARG A 97 10.86 -1.90 -11.79
C ARG A 97 10.45 -3.24 -12.37
N GLN A 98 11.28 -4.27 -12.22
CA GLN A 98 11.00 -5.61 -12.74
C GLN A 98 9.77 -6.23 -12.05
N GLN A 99 9.50 -5.84 -10.81
CA GLN A 99 8.37 -6.34 -10.02
C GLN A 99 7.12 -5.45 -10.08
N TYR A 100 7.19 -4.33 -10.81
CA TYR A 100 6.15 -3.30 -10.86
C TYR A 100 5.74 -2.84 -9.45
N LYS A 101 6.72 -2.56 -8.58
CA LYS A 101 6.52 -2.08 -7.22
C LYS A 101 7.05 -0.66 -7.08
N LEU A 102 6.61 0.04 -6.03
CA LEU A 102 7.29 1.24 -5.58
C LEU A 102 8.74 0.92 -5.16
N PRO A 103 9.71 1.86 -5.33
CA PRO A 103 11.08 1.67 -4.85
C PRO A 103 11.11 1.26 -3.38
N ARG A 104 10.27 1.88 -2.56
CA ARG A 104 10.08 1.58 -1.14
C ARG A 104 8.66 1.11 -0.87
N VAL A 105 8.52 0.16 0.04
CA VAL A 105 7.21 -0.36 0.43
C VAL A 105 6.52 0.64 1.34
N TYR A 106 5.25 0.91 1.05
CA TYR A 106 4.30 1.59 1.91
C TYR A 106 3.04 0.74 1.93
N ALA A 107 2.70 0.14 3.07
CA ALA A 107 1.57 -0.77 3.15
C ALA A 107 0.79 -0.64 4.46
N PRO A 108 -0.53 -0.88 4.43
CA PRO A 108 -1.32 -1.02 5.64
C PRO A 108 -1.12 -2.42 6.21
N VAL A 109 -1.03 -2.52 7.53
CA VAL A 109 -0.96 -3.78 8.28
C VAL A 109 -1.83 -3.64 9.52
N THR A 110 -2.48 -4.71 9.93
CA THR A 110 -3.18 -4.77 11.22
C THR A 110 -2.43 -5.68 12.17
N ALA A 111 -1.94 -5.11 13.28
CA ALA A 111 -1.32 -5.87 14.36
C ALA A 111 -2.38 -6.40 15.33
N ILE A 112 -2.29 -7.67 15.69
CA ILE A 112 -3.18 -8.34 16.63
C ILE A 112 -2.36 -9.11 17.65
N VAL A 113 -2.76 -9.03 18.92
CA VAL A 113 -2.15 -9.82 20.00
C VAL A 113 -3.17 -10.82 20.52
N ARG A 114 -2.87 -12.11 20.40
CA ARG A 114 -3.70 -13.19 20.95
C ARG A 114 -3.08 -13.73 22.23
N PHE A 115 -3.88 -13.83 23.29
CA PHE A 115 -3.42 -14.34 24.56
C PHE A 115 -3.87 -15.79 24.75
N SER A 116 -2.95 -16.65 25.21
CA SER A 116 -3.20 -18.02 25.62
C SER A 116 -2.42 -18.31 26.89
N GLY A 117 -3.07 -18.17 28.05
CA GLY A 117 -2.39 -18.20 29.35
C GLY A 117 -1.34 -17.09 29.45
N ARG A 118 -0.08 -17.46 29.75
CA ARG A 118 1.06 -16.54 29.86
C ARG A 118 1.78 -16.28 28.53
N GLN A 119 1.24 -16.76 27.40
CA GLN A 119 1.79 -16.49 26.07
C GLN A 119 0.95 -15.41 25.36
N ALA A 120 1.64 -14.41 24.80
CA ALA A 120 1.07 -13.41 23.91
C ALA A 120 1.61 -13.64 22.50
N ARG A 121 0.74 -13.83 21.51
CA ARG A 121 1.12 -14.02 20.11
C ARG A 121 0.80 -12.76 19.31
N LEU A 122 1.83 -12.08 18.83
CA LEU A 122 1.71 -10.95 17.91
C LEU A 122 1.60 -11.47 16.47
N GLU A 123 0.59 -11.01 15.75
CA GLU A 123 0.34 -11.33 14.34
C GLU A 123 0.17 -10.04 13.55
N PHE A 124 0.72 -10.01 12.34
CA PHE A 124 0.55 -8.93 11.37
C PHE A 124 -0.28 -9.45 10.21
N ILE A 125 -1.41 -8.80 9.93
CA ILE A 125 -2.36 -9.21 8.89
C ILE A 125 -2.43 -8.11 7.83
N ASP A 126 -2.40 -8.47 6.54
CA ASP A 126 -2.64 -7.55 5.42
C ASP A 126 -4.16 -7.31 5.25
N PRO A 127 -4.68 -6.12 5.58
CA PRO A 127 -6.10 -5.82 5.48
C PRO A 127 -6.61 -5.68 4.04
N LEU A 128 -5.73 -5.59 3.03
CA LEU A 128 -6.12 -5.61 1.61
C LEU A 128 -6.41 -7.03 1.10
N LYS A 129 -5.94 -8.06 1.83
CA LYS A 129 -6.23 -9.47 1.56
C LYS A 129 -7.28 -10.06 2.48
N THR A 130 -7.27 -9.66 3.75
CA THR A 130 -8.15 -10.21 4.78
C THR A 130 -8.93 -9.10 5.47
N GLU A 131 -10.23 -8.96 5.15
CA GLU A 131 -11.06 -7.88 5.72
C GLU A 131 -11.75 -8.29 7.03
N ARG A 132 -11.78 -9.58 7.36
CA ARG A 132 -12.49 -10.11 8.52
C ARG A 132 -11.64 -11.13 9.27
N ILE A 133 -11.85 -11.19 10.57
CA ILE A 133 -11.15 -12.10 11.47
C ILE A 133 -12.16 -12.89 12.32
N THR A 134 -11.86 -14.17 12.53
CA THR A 134 -12.64 -15.02 13.44
C THR A 134 -12.00 -15.04 14.82
N LEU A 135 -12.77 -14.65 15.85
CA LEU A 135 -12.42 -14.73 17.27
C LEU A 135 -13.55 -15.45 18.01
N ASN A 136 -13.23 -16.48 18.80
CA ASN A 136 -14.22 -17.22 19.59
C ASN A 136 -15.47 -17.64 18.77
N LYS A 137 -15.25 -18.12 17.54
CA LYS A 137 -16.28 -18.52 16.56
C LYS A 137 -17.18 -17.38 16.04
N GLN A 138 -16.89 -16.13 16.37
CA GLN A 138 -17.56 -14.94 15.85
C GLN A 138 -16.66 -14.23 14.84
N VAL A 139 -17.26 -13.62 13.82
CA VAL A 139 -16.52 -12.97 12.72
C VAL A 139 -16.66 -11.47 12.82
N PHE A 140 -15.54 -10.78 13.04
CA PHE A 140 -15.46 -9.34 13.17
C PHE A 140 -14.75 -8.70 11.97
N PRO A 141 -15.06 -7.44 11.62
CA PRO A 141 -14.20 -6.66 10.72
C PRO A 141 -12.77 -6.55 11.30
N LEU A 142 -11.78 -6.60 10.43
CA LEU A 142 -10.40 -6.26 10.78
C LEU A 142 -10.26 -4.73 10.76
N ALA A 143 -9.67 -4.15 11.81
CA ALA A 143 -9.37 -2.71 11.81
C ALA A 143 -8.33 -2.40 10.74
N ALA A 144 -8.48 -1.31 10.01
CA ALA A 144 -7.53 -0.93 8.97
C ALA A 144 -7.48 0.58 8.76
N ASP A 145 -6.35 1.04 8.25
CA ASP A 145 -6.13 2.41 7.81
C ASP A 145 -5.39 2.35 6.47
N PHE A 146 -6.11 2.64 5.39
CA PHE A 146 -5.59 2.56 4.04
C PHE A 146 -4.92 3.86 3.57
N ASP A 147 -5.15 4.96 4.29
CA ASP A 147 -4.73 6.30 3.91
C ASP A 147 -3.35 6.61 4.50
N ALA A 148 -3.06 6.15 5.73
CA ALA A 148 -1.79 6.42 6.40
C ALA A 148 -0.54 5.99 5.62
N PRO A 149 -0.48 4.80 4.97
CA PRO A 149 0.66 4.45 4.13
C PRO A 149 0.82 5.39 2.92
N THR A 150 -0.29 5.81 2.31
CA THR A 150 -0.27 6.80 1.21
C THR A 150 0.23 8.16 1.70
N ALA A 151 -0.16 8.58 2.92
CA ALA A 151 0.29 9.82 3.53
C ALA A 151 1.80 9.82 3.81
N LEU A 152 2.32 8.72 4.38
CA LEU A 152 3.75 8.53 4.61
C LEU A 152 4.54 8.51 3.30
N LEU A 153 4.01 7.90 2.24
CA LEU A 153 4.61 7.91 0.90
C LEU A 153 4.75 9.35 0.39
N ILE A 154 3.67 10.13 0.40
CA ILE A 154 3.70 11.50 -0.11
C ILE A 154 4.62 12.38 0.74
N ALA A 155 4.55 12.28 2.07
CA ALA A 155 5.36 13.08 2.98
C ALA A 155 6.87 12.81 2.81
N ARG A 156 7.24 11.54 2.59
CA ARG A 156 8.64 11.10 2.48
C ARG A 156 9.21 11.29 1.08
N GLU A 157 8.49 10.84 0.06
CA GLU A 157 8.97 10.82 -1.33
C GLU A 157 8.73 12.13 -2.09
N ARG A 158 7.78 12.96 -1.61
CA ARG A 158 7.43 14.28 -2.19
C ARG A 158 7.25 14.29 -3.72
N PRO A 159 6.50 13.33 -4.29
CA PRO A 159 6.32 13.21 -5.74
C PRO A 159 5.70 14.46 -6.37
N GLU A 160 4.94 15.27 -5.64
CA GLU A 160 4.34 16.52 -6.10
C GLU A 160 5.37 17.56 -6.56
N ARG A 161 6.60 17.51 -6.03
CA ARG A 161 7.68 18.45 -6.42
C ARG A 161 8.17 18.23 -7.85
N LEU A 162 7.81 17.10 -8.46
CA LEU A 162 8.28 16.72 -9.79
C LEU A 162 7.39 17.24 -10.91
N GLY A 163 6.19 17.73 -10.61
CA GLY A 163 5.18 18.11 -11.60
C GLY A 163 5.69 19.11 -12.66
N LEU A 164 6.13 20.29 -12.24
CA LEU A 164 6.60 21.33 -13.17
C LEU A 164 7.96 20.98 -13.81
N SER A 165 8.90 20.42 -13.03
CA SER A 165 10.24 20.09 -13.52
C SER A 165 10.21 19.05 -14.64
N ARG A 166 9.30 18.06 -14.55
CA ARG A 166 9.06 17.04 -15.58
C ARG A 166 8.37 17.58 -16.83
N VAL A 167 7.76 18.76 -16.77
CA VAL A 167 7.22 19.45 -17.95
C VAL A 167 8.33 20.21 -18.67
N ILE A 168 9.17 20.94 -17.93
CA ILE A 168 10.21 21.81 -18.50
C ILE A 168 11.39 21.01 -19.05
N ASN A 169 11.86 19.97 -18.34
CA ASN A 169 13.00 19.16 -18.75
C ASN A 169 12.68 17.66 -18.66
N PRO A 170 11.78 17.13 -19.50
CA PRO A 170 11.31 15.76 -19.38
C PRO A 170 12.42 14.72 -19.61
N ALA A 171 13.45 15.03 -20.41
CA ALA A 171 14.59 14.15 -20.66
C ALA A 171 15.41 13.86 -19.38
N ALA A 172 15.60 14.86 -18.52
CA ALA A 172 16.32 14.69 -17.26
C ALA A 172 15.59 13.81 -16.23
N TYR A 173 14.31 13.49 -16.47
CA TYR A 173 13.48 12.66 -15.60
C TYR A 173 13.00 11.39 -16.31
N ALA A 174 13.68 10.95 -17.37
CA ALA A 174 13.28 9.78 -18.15
C ALA A 174 13.17 8.50 -17.30
N ASP A 175 14.05 8.36 -16.31
CA ASP A 175 14.04 7.26 -15.34
C ASP A 175 12.80 7.27 -14.45
N THR A 176 12.08 8.39 -14.33
CA THR A 176 10.86 8.46 -13.51
C THR A 176 9.60 7.95 -14.21
N ALA A 177 9.72 7.54 -15.48
CA ALA A 177 8.68 6.79 -16.16
C ALA A 177 8.60 5.38 -15.56
N VAL A 178 7.45 5.04 -14.98
CA VAL A 178 7.25 3.75 -14.31
C VAL A 178 5.77 3.42 -14.14
N LEU A 179 5.44 2.15 -14.35
CA LEU A 179 4.18 1.54 -13.95
C LEU A 179 4.35 0.77 -12.63
N CYS A 180 3.60 1.14 -11.61
CA CYS A 180 3.74 0.58 -10.26
C CYS A 180 2.40 0.12 -9.69
N ARG A 181 2.43 -1.03 -9.02
CA ARG A 181 1.37 -1.53 -8.14
C ARG A 181 1.44 -0.83 -6.80
N LEU A 182 0.27 -0.54 -6.22
CA LEU A 182 0.15 0.01 -4.88
C LEU A 182 -0.19 -1.05 -3.82
N GLN A 183 -0.27 -2.32 -4.22
CA GLN A 183 -0.54 -3.47 -3.36
C GLN A 183 0.04 -4.76 -3.96
N GLN A 184 0.04 -5.85 -3.18
CA GLN A 184 0.35 -7.17 -3.71
C GLN A 184 -0.67 -7.58 -4.79
N PHE A 185 -0.18 -8.24 -5.85
CA PHE A 185 -1.03 -8.64 -6.98
C PHE A 185 -1.96 -9.78 -6.54
N ASP A 186 -3.24 -9.63 -6.86
CA ASP A 186 -4.26 -10.64 -6.63
C ASP A 186 -4.94 -11.01 -7.96
N PRO A 187 -4.81 -12.24 -8.48
CA PRO A 187 -5.45 -12.62 -9.74
C PRO A 187 -6.99 -12.57 -9.68
N ALA A 188 -7.58 -12.58 -8.49
CA ALA A 188 -9.03 -12.46 -8.30
C ALA A 188 -9.52 -11.00 -8.39
N LYS A 189 -8.64 -10.00 -8.39
CA LYS A 189 -9.01 -8.57 -8.45
C LYS A 189 -8.71 -7.95 -9.81
N THR A 190 -9.58 -7.06 -10.27
CA THR A 190 -9.41 -6.31 -11.52
C THR A 190 -8.38 -5.19 -11.32
N PRO A 191 -7.28 -5.17 -12.09
CA PRO A 191 -6.34 -4.05 -12.04
C PRO A 191 -6.97 -2.77 -12.58
N VAL A 192 -6.83 -1.68 -11.84
CA VAL A 192 -7.19 -0.33 -12.27
C VAL A 192 -5.91 0.50 -12.30
N ILE A 193 -5.54 0.99 -13.48
CA ILE A 193 -4.33 1.81 -13.68
C ILE A 193 -4.74 3.26 -13.86
N PHE A 194 -4.26 4.11 -12.95
CA PHE A 194 -4.42 5.56 -13.03
C PHE A 194 -3.29 6.19 -13.87
N VAL A 195 -3.65 7.06 -14.79
CA VAL A 195 -2.74 7.78 -15.69
C VAL A 195 -2.96 9.29 -15.53
N HIS A 196 -1.97 9.97 -14.96
CA HIS A 196 -2.05 11.41 -14.68
C HIS A 196 -1.91 12.27 -15.96
N GLY A 197 -2.33 13.53 -15.87
CA GLY A 197 -2.24 14.51 -16.94
C GLY A 197 -0.95 15.34 -16.94
N LEU A 198 -0.99 16.43 -17.70
CA LEU A 198 0.09 17.42 -17.79
C LEU A 198 0.33 18.09 -16.43
N GLN A 199 1.60 18.28 -16.05
CA GLN A 199 2.05 18.89 -14.79
C GLN A 199 1.63 18.14 -13.50
N GLU A 200 0.85 17.06 -13.62
CA GLU A 200 0.47 16.19 -12.51
C GLU A 200 1.51 15.10 -12.26
N THR A 201 1.37 14.44 -11.12
CA THR A 201 2.13 13.23 -10.77
C THR A 201 1.18 12.18 -10.18
N GLY A 202 1.69 10.99 -9.86
CA GLY A 202 0.89 9.94 -9.22
C GLY A 202 0.19 10.38 -7.93
N ALA A 203 0.74 11.34 -7.18
CA ALA A 203 0.13 11.85 -5.96
C ALA A 203 -1.21 12.57 -6.19
N SER A 204 -1.47 13.10 -7.39
CA SER A 204 -2.76 13.71 -7.71
C SER A 204 -3.93 12.72 -7.58
N TRP A 205 -3.67 11.41 -7.70
CA TRP A 205 -4.67 10.36 -7.56
C TRP A 205 -4.89 9.88 -6.12
N ALA A 206 -4.05 10.28 -5.16
CA ALA A 206 -4.16 9.78 -3.78
C ALA A 206 -5.56 9.93 -3.18
N PRO A 207 -6.24 11.10 -3.24
CA PRO A 207 -7.59 11.23 -2.69
C PRO A 207 -8.60 10.24 -3.30
N MET A 208 -8.50 9.99 -4.60
CA MET A 208 -9.41 9.07 -5.29
C MET A 208 -9.08 7.62 -4.96
N ILE A 209 -7.80 7.24 -4.99
CA ILE A 209 -7.36 5.88 -4.66
C ILE A 209 -7.73 5.53 -3.23
N ASP A 210 -7.50 6.44 -2.28
CA ASP A 210 -7.83 6.24 -0.88
C ASP A 210 -9.35 6.15 -0.67
N SER A 211 -10.14 7.00 -1.34
CA SER A 211 -11.62 6.90 -1.31
C SER A 211 -12.12 5.55 -1.84
N LEU A 212 -11.57 5.09 -2.98
CA LEU A 212 -11.93 3.80 -3.58
C LEU A 212 -11.46 2.60 -2.75
N ARG A 213 -10.32 2.74 -2.06
CA ARG A 213 -9.82 1.75 -1.12
C ARG A 213 -10.68 1.66 0.12
N ASN A 214 -11.30 2.74 0.58
CA ASN A 214 -12.15 2.71 1.76
C ASN A 214 -13.51 2.04 1.50
N ASP A 215 -13.99 2.03 0.25
CA ASP A 215 -15.19 1.29 -0.15
C ASP A 215 -14.92 -0.24 -0.19
N ALA A 216 -15.59 -1.00 0.67
CA ALA A 216 -15.41 -2.44 0.78
C ALA A 216 -15.80 -3.22 -0.49
N VAL A 217 -16.85 -2.79 -1.20
CA VAL A 217 -17.31 -3.46 -2.43
C VAL A 217 -16.29 -3.27 -3.54
N ILE A 218 -15.69 -2.09 -3.63
CA ILE A 218 -14.63 -1.79 -4.58
C ILE A 218 -13.33 -2.51 -4.19
N ARG A 219 -12.89 -2.39 -2.94
CA ARG A 219 -11.65 -3.00 -2.44
C ARG A 219 -11.64 -4.52 -2.57
N GLU A 220 -12.79 -5.19 -2.43
CA GLU A 220 -12.92 -6.63 -2.65
C GLU A 220 -12.66 -7.03 -4.12
N ARG A 221 -12.99 -6.16 -5.08
CA ARG A 221 -13.02 -6.49 -6.52
C ARG A 221 -11.89 -5.88 -7.34
N TYR A 222 -11.29 -4.79 -6.87
CA TYR A 222 -10.33 -4.00 -7.62
C TYR A 222 -9.01 -3.86 -6.87
N GLN A 223 -7.92 -3.69 -7.63
CA GLN A 223 -6.59 -3.42 -7.12
C GLN A 223 -5.96 -2.25 -7.88
N PHE A 224 -5.30 -1.34 -7.18
CA PHE A 224 -4.90 -0.05 -7.74
C PHE A 224 -3.41 0.04 -8.07
N TRP A 225 -3.16 0.62 -9.24
CA TRP A 225 -1.86 0.76 -9.88
C TRP A 225 -1.79 2.18 -10.46
N PHE A 226 -0.60 2.70 -10.72
CA PHE A 226 -0.45 3.97 -11.41
C PHE A 226 0.68 3.93 -12.43
N PHE A 227 0.49 4.66 -13.53
CA PHE A 227 1.54 4.96 -14.48
C PHE A 227 1.99 6.41 -14.26
N SER A 228 3.27 6.59 -13.93
CA SER A 228 3.93 7.88 -13.82
C SER A 228 4.85 8.07 -15.03
N TYR A 229 4.87 9.27 -15.60
CA TYR A 229 5.76 9.63 -16.70
C TYR A 229 6.13 11.12 -16.64
N PRO A 230 7.24 11.54 -17.26
CA PRO A 230 7.51 12.96 -17.47
C PRO A 230 6.45 13.57 -18.38
N SER A 231 5.57 14.39 -17.81
CA SER A 231 4.41 14.89 -18.53
C SER A 231 4.73 15.97 -19.58
N GLY A 232 5.97 16.43 -19.67
CA GLY A 232 6.48 17.22 -20.81
C GLY A 232 6.74 16.40 -22.07
N TYR A 233 6.68 15.06 -22.00
CA TYR A 233 6.79 14.24 -23.20
C TYR A 233 5.61 14.43 -24.14
N PRO A 234 5.83 14.34 -25.47
CA PRO A 234 4.74 14.14 -26.42
C PRO A 234 3.91 12.94 -25.98
N TYR A 235 2.60 13.12 -25.82
CA TYR A 235 1.73 12.06 -25.29
C TYR A 235 1.79 10.74 -26.10
N PRO A 236 2.03 10.70 -27.43
CA PRO A 236 2.23 9.43 -28.13
C PRO A 236 3.48 8.67 -27.68
N TYR A 237 4.55 9.40 -27.33
CA TYR A 237 5.77 8.79 -26.77
C TYR A 237 5.51 8.21 -25.38
N ALA A 238 4.83 8.96 -24.50
CA ALA A 238 4.40 8.44 -23.20
C ALA A 238 3.47 7.21 -23.35
N ALA A 239 2.60 7.19 -24.36
CA ALA A 239 1.76 6.05 -24.68
C ALA A 239 2.56 4.83 -25.16
N ALA A 240 3.63 5.02 -25.94
CA ALA A 240 4.53 3.93 -26.33
C ALA A 240 5.22 3.30 -25.11
N LEU A 241 5.72 4.11 -24.18
CA LEU A 241 6.28 3.64 -22.91
C LEU A 241 5.24 2.85 -22.09
N PHE A 242 4.02 3.39 -21.98
CA PHE A 242 2.96 2.73 -21.25
C PHE A 242 2.56 1.38 -21.89
N ARG A 243 2.50 1.31 -23.22
CA ARG A 243 2.21 0.07 -23.95
C ARG A 243 3.27 -1.00 -23.68
N HIS A 244 4.54 -0.63 -23.69
CA HIS A 244 5.64 -1.52 -23.33
C HIS A 244 5.48 -2.07 -21.89
N ASP A 245 5.11 -1.22 -20.95
CA ASP A 245 4.86 -1.64 -19.56
C ASP A 245 3.62 -2.55 -19.44
N LEU A 246 2.55 -2.28 -20.20
CA LEU A 246 1.36 -3.14 -20.27
C LEU A 246 1.68 -4.53 -20.83
N ASP A 247 2.53 -4.62 -21.85
CA ASP A 247 3.02 -5.89 -22.38
C ASP A 247 3.86 -6.64 -21.33
N GLY A 248 4.67 -5.90 -20.57
CA GLY A 248 5.47 -6.44 -19.48
C GLY A 248 4.63 -6.97 -18.32
N ILE A 249 3.59 -6.25 -17.89
CA ILE A 249 2.56 -6.77 -16.98
C ILE A 249 1.91 -8.00 -17.59
N GLY A 250 1.69 -8.00 -18.90
CA GLY A 250 1.18 -9.14 -19.65
C GLY A 250 1.93 -10.43 -19.40
N ARG A 251 3.25 -10.33 -19.39
CA ARG A 251 4.18 -11.44 -19.11
C ARG A 251 4.31 -11.74 -17.62
N ALA A 252 4.41 -10.72 -16.78
CA ALA A 252 4.63 -10.87 -15.34
C ALA A 252 3.40 -11.43 -14.60
N PHE A 253 2.20 -11.11 -15.08
CA PHE A 253 0.92 -11.49 -14.46
C PHE A 253 -0.03 -12.08 -15.52
N PRO A 254 0.26 -13.29 -16.04
CA PRO A 254 -0.50 -13.89 -17.14
C PRO A 254 -1.97 -14.16 -16.76
N ASN A 255 -2.24 -14.43 -15.48
CA ASN A 255 -3.58 -14.73 -14.96
C ASN A 255 -4.38 -13.48 -14.55
N ARG A 256 -3.93 -12.27 -14.93
CA ARG A 256 -4.64 -11.02 -14.61
C ARG A 256 -5.98 -10.93 -15.33
N LYS A 257 -6.95 -10.28 -14.70
CA LYS A 257 -8.19 -9.84 -15.37
C LYS A 257 -7.91 -8.72 -16.37
N ARG A 258 -8.90 -8.42 -17.22
CA ARG A 258 -8.87 -7.22 -18.07
C ARG A 258 -8.63 -5.98 -17.23
N ILE A 259 -7.77 -5.09 -17.72
CA ILE A 259 -7.36 -3.87 -17.01
C ILE A 259 -8.38 -2.76 -17.25
N VAL A 260 -8.71 -2.00 -16.22
CA VAL A 260 -9.45 -0.74 -16.32
C VAL A 260 -8.45 0.42 -16.33
N LEU A 261 -8.61 1.35 -17.25
CA LEU A 261 -7.77 2.54 -17.35
C LEU A 261 -8.56 3.78 -16.94
N ILE A 262 -7.97 4.59 -16.06
CA ILE A 262 -8.51 5.90 -15.66
C ILE A 262 -7.48 6.95 -15.99
N GLY A 263 -7.76 7.78 -16.99
CA GLY A 263 -6.87 8.85 -17.43
C GLY A 263 -7.47 10.23 -17.15
N HIS A 264 -6.67 11.16 -16.64
CA HIS A 264 -7.05 12.56 -16.48
C HIS A 264 -6.39 13.44 -17.55
N SER A 265 -7.15 14.31 -18.21
CA SER A 265 -6.64 15.24 -19.23
C SER A 265 -5.77 14.53 -20.29
N MET A 266 -4.50 14.90 -20.45
CA MET A 266 -3.54 14.22 -21.33
C MET A 266 -3.38 12.72 -21.05
N GLY A 267 -3.53 12.29 -19.79
CA GLY A 267 -3.58 10.87 -19.43
C GLY A 267 -4.77 10.14 -20.06
N GLY A 268 -5.88 10.82 -20.30
CA GLY A 268 -7.02 10.28 -21.05
C GLY A 268 -6.69 10.02 -22.52
N LEU A 269 -5.89 10.89 -23.16
CA LEU A 269 -5.39 10.68 -24.52
C LEU A 269 -4.46 9.46 -24.59
N ILE A 270 -3.58 9.30 -23.60
CA ILE A 270 -2.71 8.11 -23.48
C ILE A 270 -3.56 6.84 -23.34
N CYS A 271 -4.56 6.84 -22.45
CA CYS A 271 -5.49 5.72 -22.30
C CYS A 271 -6.26 5.41 -23.59
N ARG A 272 -6.69 6.43 -24.33
CA ARG A 272 -7.37 6.25 -25.62
C ARG A 272 -6.50 5.50 -26.62
N LEU A 273 -5.20 5.80 -26.68
CA LEU A 273 -4.26 5.09 -27.54
C LEU A 273 -4.06 3.63 -27.14
N MET A 274 -4.34 3.22 -25.90
CA MET A 274 -4.24 1.81 -25.48
C MET A 274 -5.41 0.95 -25.96
N ILE A 275 -6.54 1.58 -26.28
CA ILE A 275 -7.78 0.90 -26.71
C ILE A 275 -8.15 1.20 -28.17
N THR A 276 -7.31 1.97 -28.86
CA THR A 276 -7.49 2.28 -30.28
C THR A 276 -6.52 1.41 -31.07
N ASP A 277 -7.06 0.57 -31.94
CA ASP A 277 -6.31 -0.13 -32.97
C ASP A 277 -6.58 0.56 -34.30
N THR A 278 -5.55 1.20 -34.88
CA THR A 278 -5.64 1.84 -36.19
C THR A 278 -5.40 0.86 -37.33
N GLY A 279 -5.00 -0.39 -37.03
CA GLY A 279 -4.38 -1.28 -38.01
C GLY A 279 -3.25 -0.57 -38.76
N ASP A 280 -3.15 -0.83 -40.06
CA ASP A 280 -2.20 -0.16 -40.96
C ASP A 280 -2.75 1.15 -41.57
N LYS A 281 -3.85 1.71 -41.02
CA LYS A 281 -4.45 2.94 -41.54
C LYS A 281 -3.91 4.14 -40.78
N ILE A 282 -2.97 4.84 -41.41
CA ILE A 282 -2.56 6.21 -41.05
C ILE A 282 -3.25 7.17 -42.02
#